data_AF-A0A937G836-F1
#
_entry.id   AF-A0A937G836-F1
#
_cell.length_a   1.000
_cell.length_b   1.000
_cell.length_c   1.000
_cell.angle_alpha   90.00
_cell.angle_beta   90.00
_cell.angle_gamma   90.00
#
_symmetry.space_group_name_H-M   'P 1'
#
loop_
_entity.id
_entity.type
_entity.pdbx_description
1 polymer ?
#
loop_
_entity_poly.entity_id
_entity_poly.type
_entity_poly.pdbx_seq_one_letter_code
_entity_poly.pdbx_strand_id
1 'polypeptide(L)'
;MKKILAACLVLVALAACKKDPTLADRLEGSWLVNDIIASGQISFGGQNIPLVANDKEIAATSVFTLVQEPNSVTYAVDATLSVSAGTSLDVPWAQSGSGTWLTIDGGGASPDSVHLVGTDGTITKYEVLSLLDASVRLRTKQIVDFQGQGVDMTIEFGFAKQ
;
A
#
# COMPACT_ATOMS: atom_id res chain seq x y z
N MET A 1 40.18 -57.59 -14.70
CA MET A 1 40.62 -56.57 -13.72
C MET A 1 40.39 -55.20 -14.38
N LYS A 2 39.36 -54.43 -13.97
CA LYS A 2 39.46 -53.21 -13.10
C LYS A 2 40.47 -52.19 -13.70
N LYS A 3 40.18 -50.93 -14.05
CA LYS A 3 39.28 -49.88 -13.48
C LYS A 3 39.04 -48.79 -14.56
N ILE A 4 37.81 -48.44 -14.93
CA ILE A 4 37.07 -47.18 -14.63
C ILE A 4 37.95 -45.95 -14.33
N LEU A 5 37.80 -44.88 -15.13
CA LEU A 5 37.38 -43.54 -14.66
C LEU A 5 37.22 -42.55 -15.83
N ALA A 6 35.97 -42.43 -16.29
CA ALA A 6 35.43 -41.20 -16.83
C ALA A 6 34.87 -40.35 -15.67
N ALA A 7 34.95 -39.01 -15.81
CA ALA A 7 34.16 -37.95 -15.17
C ALA A 7 35.10 -36.74 -14.98
N CYS A 8 35.27 -35.87 -15.97
CA CYS A 8 34.29 -34.89 -16.46
C CYS A 8 33.68 -34.04 -15.32
N LEU A 9 34.09 -32.77 -15.29
CA LEU A 9 33.43 -31.61 -14.71
C LEU A 9 32.72 -31.78 -13.35
N VAL A 10 33.42 -31.42 -12.27
CA VAL A 10 32.77 -30.84 -11.10
C VAL A 10 33.20 -29.38 -11.01
N LEU A 11 32.59 -28.55 -11.84
CA LEU A 11 32.69 -27.11 -11.75
C LEU A 11 31.27 -26.55 -11.78
N VAL A 12 30.92 -25.91 -10.66
CA VAL A 12 29.85 -24.91 -10.50
C VAL A 12 28.41 -25.42 -10.45
N ALA A 13 27.98 -25.84 -9.26
CA ALA A 13 26.55 -25.84 -8.88
C ALA A 13 26.31 -25.10 -7.55
N LEU A 14 27.08 -24.03 -7.29
CA LEU A 14 26.85 -23.11 -6.16
C LEU A 14 26.12 -21.82 -6.57
N ALA A 15 25.61 -21.75 -7.80
CA ALA A 15 24.89 -20.58 -8.27
C ALA A 15 23.37 -20.78 -8.17
N ALA A 16 22.74 -19.88 -7.41
CA ALA A 16 21.32 -19.54 -7.40
C ALA A 16 20.36 -20.38 -6.52
N CYS A 17 20.65 -20.46 -5.23
CA CYS A 17 19.56 -20.39 -4.25
C CYS A 17 19.40 -18.91 -3.87
N LYS A 18 18.79 -18.10 -4.75
CA LYS A 18 18.34 -16.77 -4.31
C LYS A 18 17.17 -17.04 -3.38
N LYS A 19 17.30 -16.63 -2.11
CA LYS A 19 16.18 -16.65 -1.17
C LYS A 19 15.01 -15.93 -1.83
N ASP A 20 13.82 -16.53 -1.78
CA ASP A 20 12.62 -15.87 -2.29
C ASP A 20 12.47 -14.50 -1.60
N PRO A 21 12.18 -13.44 -2.37
CA PRO A 21 12.08 -12.11 -1.82
C PRO A 21 10.97 -12.08 -0.78
N THR A 22 11.25 -11.50 0.39
CA THR A 22 10.25 -11.28 1.42
C THR A 22 9.22 -10.24 0.97
N LEU A 23 8.09 -10.14 1.66
CA LEU A 23 7.10 -9.10 1.40
C LEU A 23 7.72 -7.69 1.47
N ALA A 24 8.61 -7.45 2.43
CA ALA A 24 9.36 -6.21 2.55
C ALA A 24 10.25 -5.97 1.32
N ASP A 25 11.00 -6.98 0.85
CA ASP A 25 11.84 -6.85 -0.34
C ASP A 25 11.02 -6.49 -1.60
N ARG A 26 9.78 -6.98 -1.68
CA ARG A 26 8.88 -6.70 -2.82
C ARG A 26 8.27 -5.30 -2.74
N LEU A 27 7.99 -4.81 -1.54
CA LEU A 27 7.38 -3.49 -1.28
C LEU A 27 8.40 -2.35 -1.18
N GLU A 28 9.69 -2.64 -1.02
CA GLU A 28 10.74 -1.62 -1.03
C GLU A 28 10.79 -0.86 -2.37
N GLY A 29 10.96 0.46 -2.27
CA GLY A 29 11.04 1.38 -3.38
C GLY A 29 10.06 2.54 -3.30
N SER A 30 9.96 3.28 -4.40
CA SER A 30 9.04 4.41 -4.58
C SER A 30 7.82 4.00 -5.41
N TRP A 31 6.66 4.38 -4.92
CA TRP A 31 5.35 3.98 -5.43
C TRP A 31 4.48 5.22 -5.65
N LEU A 32 4.19 5.51 -6.91
CA LEU A 32 3.28 6.58 -7.30
C LEU A 32 1.85 6.12 -7.05
N VAL A 33 1.08 6.89 -6.29
CA VAL A 33 -0.37 6.70 -6.16
C VAL A 33 -1.02 7.03 -7.51
N ASN A 34 -1.77 6.09 -8.07
CA ASN A 34 -2.37 6.24 -9.40
C ASN A 34 -3.87 5.91 -9.45
N ASP A 35 -4.46 5.54 -8.32
CA ASP A 35 -5.89 5.20 -8.18
C ASP A 35 -6.27 5.31 -6.70
N ILE A 36 -7.40 5.95 -6.40
CA ILE A 36 -7.93 6.06 -5.04
C ILE A 36 -9.44 5.82 -5.07
N ILE A 37 -9.88 4.79 -4.34
CA ILE A 37 -11.31 4.51 -4.14
C ILE A 37 -11.57 4.54 -2.64
N ALA A 38 -12.52 5.35 -2.20
CA ALA A 38 -12.92 5.39 -0.80
C ALA A 38 -14.43 5.17 -0.65
N SER A 39 -14.82 4.52 0.44
CA SER A 39 -16.22 4.31 0.77
C SER A 39 -16.45 4.42 2.28
N GLY A 40 -17.60 4.93 2.66
CA GLY A 40 -17.99 5.10 4.06
C GLY A 40 -19.47 5.43 4.17
N GLN A 41 -19.89 5.89 5.34
CA GLN A 41 -21.28 6.31 5.59
C GLN A 41 -21.31 7.52 6.51
N ILE A 42 -22.13 8.51 6.19
CA ILE A 42 -22.47 9.62 7.10
C ILE A 42 -23.86 9.43 7.69
N SER A 43 -24.09 9.98 8.87
CA SER A 43 -25.42 10.01 9.49
C SER A 43 -26.04 11.40 9.38
N PHE A 44 -27.17 11.51 8.70
CA PHE A 44 -27.92 12.77 8.55
C PHE A 44 -29.40 12.53 8.83
N GLY A 45 -29.97 13.30 9.77
CA GLY A 45 -31.40 13.16 10.13
C GLY A 45 -31.79 11.77 10.63
N GLY A 46 -30.85 11.02 11.24
CA GLY A 46 -31.07 9.64 11.70
C GLY A 46 -31.01 8.58 10.59
N GLN A 47 -30.66 8.96 9.36
CA GLN A 47 -30.46 8.05 8.23
C GLN A 47 -28.97 7.91 7.91
N ASN A 48 -28.55 6.71 7.53
CA ASN A 48 -27.19 6.44 7.05
C ASN A 48 -27.14 6.62 5.55
N ILE A 49 -26.32 7.57 5.08
CA ILE A 49 -26.13 7.86 3.66
C ILE A 49 -24.79 7.27 3.25
N PRO A 50 -24.75 6.35 2.27
CA PRO A 50 -23.50 5.82 1.76
C PRO A 50 -22.72 6.90 1.01
N LEU A 51 -21.42 6.92 1.24
CA LEU A 51 -20.45 7.73 0.53
C LEU A 51 -19.57 6.83 -0.32
N VAL A 52 -19.41 7.18 -1.58
CA VAL A 52 -18.40 6.60 -2.46
C VAL A 52 -17.61 7.74 -3.07
N ALA A 53 -16.29 7.69 -2.96
CA ALA A 53 -15.38 8.64 -3.56
C ALA A 53 -14.42 7.90 -4.48
N ASN A 54 -14.16 8.48 -5.65
CA ASN A 54 -13.11 8.03 -6.56
C ASN A 54 -12.20 9.22 -6.82
N ASP A 55 -10.92 8.97 -7.12
CA ASP A 55 -10.06 10.04 -7.61
C ASP A 55 -10.62 10.63 -8.91
N LYS A 56 -10.54 11.96 -8.96
CA LYS A 56 -10.75 12.76 -10.17
C LYS A 56 -9.41 13.23 -10.73
N GLU A 57 -8.51 13.59 -9.84
CA GLU A 57 -7.14 13.97 -10.14
C GLU A 57 -6.24 13.58 -8.97
N ILE A 58 -5.04 13.08 -9.27
CA ILE A 58 -4.00 12.77 -8.29
C ILE A 58 -2.73 13.49 -8.74
N ALA A 59 -2.15 14.30 -7.86
CA ALA A 59 -0.91 14.99 -8.16
C ALA A 59 0.22 13.98 -8.37
N ALA A 60 1.09 14.22 -9.36
CA ALA A 60 2.24 13.36 -9.66
C ALA A 60 3.28 13.28 -8.52
N THR A 61 3.18 14.17 -7.52
CA THR A 61 3.97 14.16 -6.28
C THR A 61 3.41 13.20 -5.22
N SER A 62 2.27 12.55 -5.48
CA SER A 62 1.65 11.59 -4.56
C SER A 62 2.41 10.27 -4.56
N VAL A 63 3.46 10.18 -3.75
CA VAL A 63 4.41 9.06 -3.74
C VAL A 63 4.60 8.53 -2.33
N PHE A 64 4.68 7.21 -2.21
CA PHE A 64 5.14 6.50 -1.02
C PHE A 64 6.54 5.95 -1.30
N THR A 65 7.50 6.25 -0.43
CA THR A 65 8.86 5.70 -0.52
C THR A 65 9.15 4.90 0.73
N LEU A 66 9.41 3.60 0.55
CA LEU A 66 9.68 2.63 1.59
C LEU A 66 11.12 2.15 1.44
N VAL A 67 11.94 2.30 2.48
CA VAL A 67 13.36 1.91 2.52
C VAL A 67 13.58 0.99 3.70
N GLN A 68 14.27 -0.15 3.51
CA GLN A 68 14.50 -1.11 4.59
C GLN A 68 15.68 -0.74 5.49
N GLU A 69 16.75 -0.15 4.93
CA GLU A 69 17.98 0.14 5.68
C GLU A 69 18.60 1.52 5.31
N PRO A 70 18.56 2.51 6.22
CA PRO A 70 17.84 2.49 7.49
C PRO A 70 16.33 2.46 7.26
N ASN A 71 15.61 1.70 8.09
CA ASN A 71 14.16 1.55 7.97
C ASN A 71 13.47 2.92 8.02
N SER A 72 12.85 3.32 6.92
CA SER A 72 12.14 4.59 6.82
C SER A 72 11.03 4.54 5.79
N VAL A 73 9.99 5.32 6.05
CA VAL A 73 8.93 5.62 5.08
C VAL A 73 8.72 7.13 5.02
N THR A 74 8.51 7.64 3.81
CA THR A 74 7.97 8.98 3.57
C THR A 74 6.83 8.85 2.57
N TYR A 75 5.71 9.52 2.84
CA TYR A 75 4.56 9.49 1.95
C TYR A 75 3.92 10.86 1.82
N ALA A 76 3.38 11.11 0.65
CA ALA A 76 2.51 12.24 0.36
C ALA A 76 1.40 11.77 -0.59
N VAL A 77 0.20 12.28 -0.37
CA VAL A 77 -0.94 12.17 -1.27
C VAL A 77 -1.53 13.56 -1.37
N ASP A 78 -1.78 14.00 -2.59
CA ASP A 78 -2.53 15.21 -2.90
C ASP A 78 -3.45 14.88 -4.07
N ALA A 79 -4.75 14.88 -3.82
CA ALA A 79 -5.76 14.44 -4.77
C ALA A 79 -7.03 15.26 -4.67
N THR A 80 -7.78 15.31 -5.77
CA THR A 80 -9.18 15.73 -5.77
C THR A 80 -10.05 14.48 -5.90
N LEU A 81 -10.93 14.25 -4.94
CA LEU A 81 -11.84 13.11 -4.92
C LEU A 81 -13.25 13.56 -5.34
N SER A 82 -13.86 12.86 -6.29
CA SER A 82 -15.28 13.03 -6.63
C SER A 82 -16.12 12.15 -5.69
N VAL A 83 -16.73 12.77 -4.69
CA VAL A 83 -17.57 12.12 -3.66
C VAL A 83 -19.03 12.10 -4.09
N SER A 84 -19.67 10.94 -4.04
CA SER A 84 -21.10 10.74 -4.32
C SER A 84 -21.86 10.42 -3.02
N ALA A 85 -22.83 11.27 -2.71
CA ALA A 85 -23.68 11.21 -1.50
C ALA A 85 -25.14 11.58 -1.84
N GLY A 86 -25.67 11.02 -2.94
CA GLY A 86 -26.92 11.48 -3.57
C GLY A 86 -26.75 12.71 -4.47
N THR A 87 -25.69 13.49 -4.26
CA THR A 87 -25.13 14.46 -5.22
C THR A 87 -23.61 14.28 -5.30
N SER A 88 -23.00 14.71 -6.41
CA SER A 88 -21.54 14.66 -6.58
C SER A 88 -20.88 15.97 -6.17
N LEU A 89 -19.82 15.86 -5.36
CA LEU A 89 -19.00 16.97 -4.91
C LEU A 89 -17.52 16.61 -5.06
N ASP A 90 -16.75 17.53 -5.64
CA ASP A 90 -15.29 17.42 -5.66
C ASP A 90 -14.71 17.94 -4.34
N VAL A 91 -13.89 17.13 -3.68
CA VAL A 91 -13.28 17.45 -2.41
C VAL A 91 -11.76 17.31 -2.52
N PRO A 92 -10.98 18.37 -2.24
CA PRO A 92 -9.53 18.24 -2.12
C PRO A 92 -9.19 17.42 -0.89
N TRP A 93 -8.27 16.49 -1.05
CA TRP A 93 -7.80 15.63 0.02
C TRP A 93 -6.29 15.44 -0.09
N ALA A 94 -5.60 15.78 0.99
CA ALA A 94 -4.16 15.64 1.07
C ALA A 94 -3.76 15.02 2.42
N GLN A 95 -2.72 14.21 2.38
CA GLN A 95 -2.08 13.66 3.56
C GLN A 95 -0.59 13.48 3.30
N SER A 96 0.22 13.64 4.34
CA SER A 96 1.65 13.40 4.23
C SER A 96 2.20 13.00 5.59
N GLY A 97 3.30 12.26 5.57
CA GLY A 97 3.97 11.89 6.80
C GLY A 97 5.28 11.17 6.54
N SER A 98 5.94 10.84 7.64
CA SER A 98 7.18 10.09 7.66
C SER A 98 7.27 9.24 8.91
N GLY A 99 8.13 8.21 8.88
CA GLY A 99 8.38 7.35 10.02
C GLY A 99 9.09 6.08 9.62
N THR A 100 8.70 4.96 10.20
CA THR A 100 9.19 3.62 9.84
C THR A 100 8.03 2.75 9.33
N TRP A 101 8.37 1.59 8.77
CA TRP A 101 7.35 0.65 8.31
C TRP A 101 7.74 -0.78 8.66
N LEU A 102 6.75 -1.66 8.64
CA LEU A 102 6.95 -3.11 8.78
C LEU A 102 5.88 -3.85 7.97
N THR A 103 6.21 -5.08 7.59
CA THR A 103 5.29 -5.98 6.90
C THR A 103 4.95 -7.17 7.77
N ILE A 104 3.71 -7.66 7.68
CA ILE A 104 3.28 -8.92 8.29
C ILE A 104 2.79 -9.81 7.15
N ASP A 105 3.47 -10.94 6.97
CA ASP A 105 3.07 -12.01 6.07
C ASP A 105 1.91 -12.79 6.72
N GLY A 106 0.78 -12.85 6.03
CA GLY A 106 -0.42 -13.54 6.50
C GLY A 106 -0.36 -15.06 6.33
N GLY A 107 0.70 -15.59 5.71
CA GLY A 107 0.99 -17.02 5.57
C GLY A 107 -0.07 -17.78 4.77
N GLY A 108 -0.86 -17.08 3.95
CA GLY A 108 -1.99 -17.63 3.20
C GLY A 108 -3.26 -17.91 4.02
N ALA A 109 -3.24 -17.73 5.34
CA ALA A 109 -4.42 -17.86 6.21
C ALA A 109 -5.06 -16.51 6.53
N SER A 110 -4.32 -15.42 6.38
CA SER A 110 -4.78 -14.05 6.51
C SER A 110 -4.19 -13.20 5.39
N PRO A 111 -4.76 -12.02 5.09
CA PRO A 111 -4.14 -11.09 4.17
C PRO A 111 -2.78 -10.61 4.68
N ASP A 112 -1.86 -10.42 3.75
CA ASP A 112 -0.62 -9.68 4.00
C ASP A 112 -0.92 -8.24 4.39
N SER A 113 -0.05 -7.63 5.19
CA SER A 113 -0.22 -6.23 5.60
C SER A 113 1.08 -5.46 5.68
N VAL A 114 0.98 -4.15 5.48
CA VAL A 114 2.04 -3.17 5.73
C VAL A 114 1.54 -2.14 6.74
N HIS A 115 2.33 -1.89 7.78
CA HIS A 115 2.02 -0.90 8.79
C HIS A 115 3.03 0.24 8.69
N LEU A 116 2.51 1.47 8.59
CA LEU A 116 3.31 2.68 8.68
C LEU A 116 3.23 3.19 10.12
N VAL A 117 4.39 3.39 10.74
CA VAL A 117 4.54 3.90 12.10
C VAL A 117 5.07 5.32 11.98
N GLY A 118 4.20 6.30 12.14
CA GLY A 118 4.54 7.71 12.07
C GLY A 118 5.53 8.12 13.17
N THR A 119 6.29 9.19 12.93
CA THR A 119 7.19 9.77 13.94
C THR A 119 6.47 10.24 15.21
N ASP A 120 5.16 10.48 15.12
CA ASP A 120 4.24 10.82 16.22
C ASP A 120 3.72 9.57 16.98
N GLY A 121 4.09 8.37 16.56
CA GLY A 121 3.63 7.10 17.12
C GLY A 121 2.30 6.59 16.54
N THR A 122 1.68 7.32 15.61
CA THR A 122 0.45 6.88 14.93
C THR A 122 0.73 5.66 14.04
N ILE A 123 -0.13 4.66 14.10
CA ILE A 123 -0.01 3.45 13.27
C ILE A 123 -1.12 3.43 12.22
N THR A 124 -0.74 3.55 10.95
CA THR A 124 -1.65 3.32 9.82
C THR A 124 -1.44 1.90 9.29
N LYS A 125 -2.50 1.11 9.27
CA LYS A 125 -2.46 -0.29 8.81
C LYS A 125 -3.05 -0.39 7.42
N TYR A 126 -2.32 -1.06 6.53
CA TYR A 126 -2.77 -1.36 5.18
C TYR A 126 -2.81 -2.88 4.98
N GLU A 127 -3.94 -3.37 4.52
CA GLU A 127 -4.10 -4.70 3.95
C GLU A 127 -3.56 -4.69 2.50
N VAL A 128 -2.75 -5.68 2.13
CA VAL A 128 -2.26 -5.85 0.76
C VAL A 128 -3.31 -6.66 -0.03
N LEU A 129 -4.04 -5.99 -0.91
CA LEU A 129 -5.06 -6.65 -1.74
C LEU A 129 -4.45 -7.34 -2.96
N SER A 130 -3.39 -6.74 -3.53
CA SER A 130 -2.63 -7.33 -4.63
C SER A 130 -1.22 -6.76 -4.66
N LEU A 131 -0.24 -7.59 -5.02
CA LEU A 131 1.15 -7.19 -5.18
C LEU A 131 1.77 -7.90 -6.39
N LEU A 132 2.06 -7.13 -7.41
CA LEU A 132 2.78 -7.50 -8.63
C LEU A 132 4.10 -6.71 -8.69
N ASP A 133 4.99 -7.06 -9.61
CA ASP A 133 6.33 -6.47 -9.69
C ASP A 133 6.33 -4.94 -9.86
N ALA A 134 5.33 -4.40 -10.58
CA ALA A 134 5.23 -2.97 -10.90
C ALA A 134 3.95 -2.30 -10.35
N SER A 135 3.10 -3.03 -9.63
CA SER A 135 1.86 -2.48 -9.09
C SER A 135 1.48 -3.12 -7.76
N VAL A 136 0.95 -2.30 -6.85
CA VAL A 136 0.39 -2.77 -5.58
C VAL A 136 -0.96 -2.10 -5.35
N ARG A 137 -1.89 -2.84 -4.75
CA ARG A 137 -3.14 -2.27 -4.24
C ARG A 137 -3.23 -2.50 -2.74
N LEU A 138 -3.40 -1.42 -1.99
CA LEU A 138 -3.46 -1.43 -0.53
C LEU A 138 -4.83 -0.92 -0.07
N ARG A 139 -5.36 -1.48 1.01
CA ARG A 139 -6.59 -1.01 1.67
C ARG A 139 -6.32 -0.59 3.10
N THR A 140 -6.83 0.54 3.52
CA THR A 140 -6.80 0.99 4.91
C THR A 140 -8.19 1.42 5.40
N LYS A 141 -8.33 1.54 6.71
CA LYS A 141 -9.48 2.13 7.38
C LYS A 141 -9.01 3.34 8.17
N GLN A 142 -9.60 4.49 7.88
CA GLN A 142 -9.21 5.75 8.49
C GLN A 142 -10.47 6.58 8.78
N ILE A 143 -10.40 7.38 9.84
CA ILE A 143 -11.38 8.44 10.07
C ILE A 143 -10.94 9.64 9.23
N VAL A 144 -11.78 10.05 8.28
CA VAL A 144 -11.55 11.22 7.43
C VAL A 144 -12.54 12.31 7.83
N ASP A 145 -12.06 13.54 7.97
CA ASP A 145 -12.95 14.68 8.14
C ASP A 145 -13.66 15.00 6.82
N PHE A 146 -14.99 14.90 6.83
CA PHE A 146 -15.84 15.25 5.71
C PHE A 146 -16.86 16.29 6.19
N GLN A 147 -16.67 17.55 5.77
CA GLN A 147 -17.55 18.66 6.14
C GLN A 147 -17.69 18.84 7.67
N GLY A 148 -16.60 18.63 8.43
CA GLY A 148 -16.60 18.74 9.90
C GLY A 148 -17.15 17.51 10.64
N GLN A 149 -17.42 16.41 9.93
CA GLN A 149 -17.76 15.12 10.52
C GLN A 149 -16.63 14.11 10.29
N GLY A 150 -16.19 13.45 11.35
CA GLY A 150 -15.30 12.29 11.24
C GLY A 150 -16.07 11.10 10.67
N VAL A 151 -15.67 10.63 9.49
CA VAL A 151 -16.28 9.50 8.79
C VAL A 151 -15.32 8.34 8.76
N ASP A 152 -15.77 7.16 9.22
CA ASP A 152 -15.04 5.92 9.01
C ASP A 152 -15.06 5.55 7.53
N MET A 153 -13.90 5.71 6.89
CA MET A 153 -13.71 5.42 5.47
C MET A 153 -12.86 4.17 5.32
N THR A 154 -13.30 3.26 4.45
CA THR A 154 -12.43 2.27 3.82
C THR A 154 -11.84 2.89 2.57
N ILE A 155 -10.51 2.98 2.50
CA ILE A 155 -9.78 3.61 1.41
C ILE A 155 -8.88 2.56 0.76
N GLU A 156 -9.00 2.42 -0.55
CA GLU A 156 -8.14 1.61 -1.39
C GLU A 156 -7.27 2.53 -2.24
N PHE A 157 -5.97 2.22 -2.27
CA PHE A 157 -4.99 2.91 -3.10
C PHE A 157 -4.41 1.92 -4.11
N GLY A 158 -4.43 2.29 -5.38
CA GLY A 158 -3.55 1.71 -6.38
C GLY A 158 -2.24 2.48 -6.44
N PHE A 159 -1.16 1.73 -6.66
CA PHE A 159 0.16 2.29 -6.87
C PHE A 159 0.85 1.66 -8.08
N ALA A 160 1.63 2.48 -8.77
CA ALA A 160 2.60 2.07 -9.77
C ALA A 160 4.02 2.29 -9.26
N LYS A 161 4.92 1.34 -9.51
CA LYS A 161 6.34 1.47 -9.15
C LYS A 161 7.00 2.55 -10.00
N GLN A 162 7.85 3.38 -9.39
CA GLN A 162 8.66 4.40 -10.08
C GLN A 162 10.03 3.85 -10.51
#